data_AF-A0A815UBC8-F1
#
_entry.id   AF-A0A815UBC8-F1
#
_cell.length_a   1.000
_cell.length_b   1.000
_cell.length_c   1.000
_cell.angle_alpha   90.00
_cell.angle_beta   90.00
_cell.angle_gamma   90.00
#
_symmetry.space_group_name_H-M   'P 1'
#
loop_
_entity.id
_entity.type
_entity.pdbx_description
1 polymer ?
#
loop_
_entity_poly.entity_id
_entity_poly.type
_entity_poly.pdbx_seq_one_letter_code
_entity_poly.pdbx_strand_id
1 'polypeptide(L)'
;MTSKENPRDPDSSSSSATATKPKYNIKERVCTTVFEPPAHRLNIGDLFFDPSDSKDKPNLDVLKQHILLEGRLTEQAALRIIEAGTALLREEPTLLNIDAPLTICGDVHGQFYDLVKLFEVGGSPSHTRYLFLGDYVDRGYFGIECVFYLWSLKIHYPQTFFLLRGNHECRHLTDHFTFKQECLVKYTEKIYDMCMEAFDCLPLAAVVNNQFLCVHGGLSPEIHTLDDIKQLDRFREPPAHGAMCDLLWSDPTEDYGNEEGSLTLVATPRMSAPVKLSAPIATSSGSLYLPNAARGCSYFYTYAAINEFLVRNQILSIIRAHESQDIGYRMYKKSPDTDFPSLITIFSAPNYCDVYQNKAAIMKYENNIVNIHQFNCSPHPYWLPNFMNIFTWSLPFICEKINDLLLQILNICTDEELIEYDEHFYSLIEHNQIEQRKEQMRSKIRAVGKVAKTYKRLRELNENVVTLHGLIPSNIITGLDKEIKDEAEVAASILREKAASTEEHFSKVKILDQVNERMPPSRTTIPSSGSSVTAQGIVIMRRKNYAGVPSSVLRRSSTPAVDLPILVNEKSTTTNK
;
A
#
# COMPACT_ATOMS: atom_id res chain seq x y z
N MET A 1 -62.99 -69.54 28.19
CA MET A 1 -63.12 -69.56 29.66
C MET A 1 -61.80 -69.07 30.22
N THR A 2 -61.75 -67.79 30.60
CA THR A 2 -61.56 -67.31 32.00
C THR A 2 -60.09 -67.37 32.43
N SER A 3 -59.44 -66.36 33.02
CA SER A 3 -59.80 -65.01 33.46
C SER A 3 -58.61 -64.47 34.29
N LYS A 4 -58.31 -63.16 34.17
CA LYS A 4 -57.94 -62.20 35.25
C LYS A 4 -56.59 -62.41 35.99
N GLU A 5 -55.82 -61.43 36.48
CA GLU A 5 -55.94 -59.97 36.71
C GLU A 5 -54.52 -59.43 37.11
N ASN A 6 -54.09 -58.27 36.56
CA ASN A 6 -53.41 -57.07 37.15
C ASN A 6 -52.54 -57.12 38.46
N PRO A 7 -51.79 -56.05 38.88
CA PRO A 7 -51.02 -54.97 38.20
C PRO A 7 -49.73 -54.42 38.96
N ARG A 8 -49.07 -53.39 38.40
CA ARG A 8 -48.27 -52.25 38.98
C ARG A 8 -46.72 -52.28 39.11
N ASP A 9 -46.14 -51.23 38.50
CA ASP A 9 -44.81 -50.55 38.51
C ASP A 9 -44.12 -50.33 39.89
N PRO A 10 -42.77 -50.11 40.00
CA PRO A 10 -42.11 -48.86 39.52
C PRO A 10 -40.59 -48.86 39.14
N ASP A 11 -40.20 -47.83 38.38
CA ASP A 11 -38.91 -47.12 38.22
C ASP A 11 -37.54 -47.82 38.41
N SER A 12 -36.69 -47.75 37.37
CA SER A 12 -35.38 -47.04 37.38
C SER A 12 -34.40 -47.59 36.32
N SER A 13 -33.93 -46.73 35.41
CA SER A 13 -32.50 -46.53 35.11
C SER A 13 -32.28 -45.64 33.89
N SER A 14 -31.60 -44.53 34.18
CA SER A 14 -31.01 -43.52 33.30
C SER A 14 -30.49 -44.03 31.94
N SER A 15 -31.02 -43.46 30.86
CA SER A 15 -30.28 -43.38 29.59
C SER A 15 -29.32 -42.20 29.66
N SER A 16 -28.03 -42.50 29.84
CA SER A 16 -26.97 -41.50 29.71
C SER A 16 -26.92 -41.02 28.26
N ALA A 17 -27.47 -39.84 27.99
CA ALA A 17 -27.16 -39.11 26.77
C ALA A 17 -25.67 -38.75 26.83
N THR A 18 -24.84 -39.54 26.17
CA THR A 18 -23.43 -39.22 25.94
C THR A 18 -23.39 -37.95 25.12
N ALA A 19 -23.16 -36.82 25.79
CA ALA A 19 -22.78 -35.57 25.16
C ALA A 19 -21.55 -35.85 24.29
N THR A 20 -21.76 -35.86 22.97
CA THR A 20 -20.70 -35.89 21.98
C THR A 20 -19.77 -34.72 22.28
N LYS A 21 -18.53 -35.02 22.70
CA LYS A 21 -17.49 -34.00 22.86
C LYS A 21 -17.40 -33.21 21.54
N PRO A 22 -17.33 -31.87 21.58
CA PRO A 22 -17.13 -31.09 20.37
C PRO A 22 -15.89 -31.61 19.65
N LYS A 23 -16.01 -31.82 18.33
CA LYS A 23 -15.00 -32.44 17.46
C LYS A 23 -13.68 -31.63 17.39
N TYR A 24 -13.69 -30.41 17.94
CA TYR A 24 -12.58 -29.47 17.96
C TYR A 24 -12.46 -28.82 19.35
N ASN A 25 -11.25 -28.78 19.89
CA ASN A 25 -10.96 -27.96 21.06
C ASN A 25 -10.85 -26.50 20.61
N ILE A 26 -11.82 -25.66 21.00
CA ILE A 26 -11.87 -24.23 20.64
C ILE A 26 -10.70 -23.41 21.19
N LYS A 27 -9.84 -23.98 22.05
CA LYS A 27 -8.61 -23.35 22.54
C LYS A 27 -7.37 -23.72 21.72
N GLU A 28 -7.48 -24.68 20.83
CA GLU A 28 -6.36 -25.16 20.00
C GLU A 28 -6.45 -24.58 18.59
N ARG A 29 -5.29 -24.33 17.98
CA ARG A 29 -5.20 -23.80 16.63
C ARG A 29 -5.76 -24.82 15.62
N VAL A 30 -6.69 -24.37 14.77
CA VAL A 30 -7.37 -25.25 13.81
C VAL A 30 -6.47 -25.65 12.64
N CYS A 31 -5.80 -24.68 12.01
CA CYS A 31 -4.91 -24.91 10.87
C CYS A 31 -3.46 -25.08 11.35
N THR A 32 -3.11 -26.24 11.88
CA THR A 32 -1.77 -26.52 12.44
C THR A 32 -0.66 -26.62 11.39
N THR A 33 -1.01 -26.81 10.12
CA THR A 33 -0.05 -26.89 9.00
C THR A 33 0.44 -25.52 8.52
N VAL A 34 -0.26 -24.44 8.85
CA VAL A 34 0.16 -23.07 8.52
C VAL A 34 1.22 -22.67 9.54
N PHE A 35 2.32 -22.06 9.13
CA PHE A 35 3.34 -21.60 10.07
C PHE A 35 2.79 -20.49 11.00
N GLU A 36 3.35 -20.33 12.20
CA GLU A 36 2.96 -19.25 13.12
C GLU A 36 4.06 -18.19 13.18
N PRO A 37 3.77 -16.91 12.89
CA PRO A 37 4.77 -15.85 12.96
C PRO A 37 5.52 -15.80 14.30
N PRO A 38 6.86 -15.60 14.31
CA PRO A 38 7.63 -15.55 15.54
C PRO A 38 7.16 -14.41 16.46
N ALA A 39 6.84 -14.76 17.70
CA ALA A 39 6.54 -13.76 18.73
C ALA A 39 7.79 -12.98 19.17
N HIS A 40 8.97 -13.62 19.09
CA HIS A 40 10.26 -13.00 19.41
C HIS A 40 10.61 -11.94 18.36
N ARG A 41 11.01 -10.75 18.83
CA ARG A 41 11.52 -9.69 17.97
C ARG A 41 13.04 -9.69 18.00
N LEU A 42 13.69 -9.71 16.83
CA LEU A 42 15.15 -9.66 16.78
C LEU A 42 15.64 -8.32 17.34
N ASN A 43 16.48 -8.41 18.37
CA ASN A 43 17.18 -7.28 18.93
C ASN A 43 18.57 -7.11 18.30
N ILE A 44 19.31 -6.07 18.67
CA ILE A 44 20.65 -5.81 18.13
C ILE A 44 21.59 -7.00 18.38
N GLY A 45 21.51 -7.63 19.55
CA GLY A 45 22.29 -8.82 19.91
C GLY A 45 21.96 -10.07 19.10
N ASP A 46 20.75 -10.19 18.58
CA ASP A 46 20.37 -11.32 17.72
C ASP A 46 20.81 -11.10 16.27
N LEU A 47 20.86 -9.84 15.84
CA LEU A 47 21.00 -9.47 14.43
C LEU A 47 22.43 -9.07 14.04
N PHE A 48 23.23 -8.53 14.95
CA PHE A 48 24.59 -8.05 14.67
C PHE A 48 25.61 -8.98 15.32
N PHE A 49 26.74 -9.21 14.65
CA PHE A 49 27.80 -10.09 15.12
C PHE A 49 28.56 -9.47 16.31
N ASP A 50 28.78 -8.17 16.27
CA ASP A 50 29.29 -7.34 17.36
C ASP A 50 28.28 -6.22 17.67
N PRO A 51 27.41 -6.41 18.67
CA PRO A 51 26.43 -5.41 19.07
C PRO A 51 27.04 -4.09 19.55
N SER A 52 28.30 -4.10 19.99
CA SER A 52 28.98 -2.94 20.56
C SER A 52 29.64 -2.04 19.51
N ASP A 53 30.02 -2.60 18.36
CA ASP A 53 30.55 -1.84 17.23
C ASP A 53 29.39 -1.26 16.41
N SER A 54 29.30 0.06 16.31
CA SER A 54 28.28 0.75 15.51
C SER A 54 28.46 0.55 14.00
N LYS A 55 29.65 0.12 13.55
CA LYS A 55 29.96 -0.17 12.14
C LYS A 55 29.74 -1.63 11.76
N ASP A 56 29.41 -2.49 12.73
CA ASP A 56 29.14 -3.89 12.44
C ASP A 56 27.91 -4.05 11.54
N LYS A 57 27.96 -5.08 10.70
CA LYS A 57 26.97 -5.34 9.65
C LYS A 57 25.90 -6.31 10.14
N PRO A 58 24.63 -6.14 9.75
CA PRO A 58 23.56 -7.05 10.15
C PRO A 58 23.76 -8.44 9.53
N ASN A 59 23.45 -9.51 10.24
CA ASN A 59 23.47 -10.87 9.70
C ASN A 59 22.31 -11.05 8.70
N LEU A 60 22.64 -11.06 7.42
CA LEU A 60 21.66 -11.12 6.32
C LEU A 60 20.84 -12.41 6.33
N ASP A 61 21.46 -13.55 6.67
CA ASP A 61 20.76 -14.83 6.69
C ASP A 61 19.74 -14.90 7.82
N VAL A 62 20.14 -14.46 9.03
CA VAL A 62 19.23 -14.36 10.17
C VAL A 62 18.09 -13.41 9.88
N LEU A 63 18.39 -12.23 9.30
CA LEU A 63 17.36 -11.25 8.91
C LEU A 63 16.39 -11.84 7.90
N LYS A 64 16.89 -12.42 6.79
CA LYS A 64 16.07 -12.98 5.72
C LYS A 64 15.15 -14.08 6.24
N GLN A 65 15.69 -15.03 7.01
CA GLN A 65 14.91 -16.14 7.54
C GLN A 65 13.83 -15.66 8.51
N HIS A 66 14.16 -14.70 9.38
CA HIS A 66 13.19 -14.15 10.32
C HIS A 66 12.04 -13.42 9.60
N ILE A 67 12.37 -12.62 8.58
CA ILE A 67 11.37 -11.90 7.77
C ILE A 67 10.49 -12.85 6.95
N LEU A 68 11.06 -13.90 6.35
CA LEU A 68 10.30 -14.93 5.61
C LEU A 68 9.24 -15.64 6.48
N LEU A 69 9.44 -15.60 7.80
CA LEU A 69 8.51 -16.13 8.79
C LEU A 69 7.57 -15.05 9.37
N GLU A 70 7.53 -13.85 8.78
CA GLU A 70 6.80 -12.66 9.27
C GLU A 70 7.27 -12.14 10.63
N GLY A 71 8.50 -12.51 11.02
CA GLY A 71 9.15 -12.04 12.23
C GLY A 71 9.49 -10.56 12.14
N ARG A 72 9.37 -9.86 13.29
CA ARG A 72 9.64 -8.41 13.37
C ARG A 72 10.94 -8.12 14.10
N LEU A 73 11.50 -6.94 13.87
CA LEU A 73 12.63 -6.41 14.62
C LEU A 73 12.16 -5.64 15.86
N THR A 74 13.07 -5.44 16.80
CA THR A 74 12.94 -4.37 17.79
C THR A 74 13.12 -3.02 17.12
N GLU A 75 12.55 -1.96 17.69
CA GLU A 75 12.68 -0.61 17.15
C GLU A 75 14.15 -0.16 17.09
N GLN A 76 14.97 -0.51 18.09
CA GLN A 76 16.40 -0.16 18.07
C GLN A 76 17.17 -0.86 16.93
N ALA A 77 16.90 -2.15 16.68
CA ALA A 77 17.55 -2.87 15.58
C ALA A 77 17.12 -2.34 14.21
N ALA A 78 15.83 -2.03 14.04
CA ALA A 78 15.30 -1.42 12.83
C ALA A 78 15.92 -0.04 12.55
N LEU A 79 15.97 0.83 13.56
CA LEU A 79 16.60 2.16 13.45
C LEU A 79 18.06 2.06 13.05
N ARG A 80 18.82 1.14 13.65
CA ARG A 80 20.24 0.93 13.31
C ARG A 80 20.46 0.58 11.84
N ILE A 81 19.59 -0.25 11.25
CA ILE A 81 19.65 -0.58 9.81
C ILE A 81 19.35 0.66 8.96
N ILE A 82 18.25 1.37 9.28
CA ILE A 82 17.83 2.54 8.51
C ILE A 82 18.92 3.62 8.57
N GLU A 83 19.38 3.99 9.77
CA GLU A 83 20.39 5.02 9.98
C GLU A 83 21.71 4.71 9.26
N ALA A 84 22.20 3.47 9.36
CA ALA A 84 23.44 3.07 8.71
C ALA A 84 23.33 3.07 7.17
N GLY A 85 22.22 2.58 6.62
CA GLY A 85 21.99 2.65 5.17
C GLY A 85 21.79 4.08 4.66
N THR A 86 21.07 4.91 5.41
CA THR A 86 20.86 6.33 5.12
C THR A 86 22.18 7.10 5.08
N ALA A 87 23.10 6.82 6.01
CA ALA A 87 24.42 7.44 6.01
C ALA A 87 25.18 7.16 4.69
N LEU A 88 25.13 5.92 4.19
CA LEU A 88 25.75 5.54 2.93
C LEU A 88 25.09 6.21 1.72
N LEU A 89 23.75 6.19 1.65
CA LEU A 89 22.99 6.81 0.55
C LEU A 89 23.20 8.33 0.49
N ARG A 90 23.38 8.97 1.65
CA ARG A 90 23.64 10.41 1.74
C ARG A 90 24.99 10.80 1.15
N GLU A 91 25.99 9.94 1.26
CA GLU A 91 27.33 10.16 0.69
C GLU A 91 27.38 9.97 -0.83
N GLU A 92 26.41 9.26 -1.41
CA GLU A 92 26.36 9.03 -2.85
C GLU A 92 25.96 10.30 -3.64
N PRO A 93 26.43 10.45 -4.90
CA PRO A 93 26.00 11.54 -5.76
C PRO A 93 24.56 11.34 -6.25
N THR A 94 23.91 12.42 -6.70
CA THR A 94 22.56 12.35 -7.29
C THR A 94 22.53 11.51 -8.58
N LEU A 95 23.61 11.55 -9.36
CA LEU A 95 23.84 10.71 -10.54
C LEU A 95 25.01 9.74 -10.25
N LEU A 96 24.70 8.46 -10.08
CA LEU A 96 25.69 7.40 -9.88
C LEU A 96 26.45 7.11 -11.18
N ASN A 97 27.69 6.63 -11.08
CA ASN A 97 28.43 6.05 -12.22
C ASN A 97 28.77 4.61 -11.86
N ILE A 98 28.30 3.66 -12.67
CA ILE A 98 28.34 2.24 -12.33
C ILE A 98 28.89 1.44 -13.51
N ASP A 99 29.93 0.65 -13.27
CA ASP A 99 30.48 -0.23 -14.30
C ASP A 99 29.68 -1.54 -14.44
N ALA A 100 29.77 -2.15 -15.62
CA ALA A 100 29.34 -3.54 -15.84
C ALA A 100 30.34 -4.52 -15.18
N PRO A 101 29.98 -5.81 -14.96
CA PRO A 101 28.64 -6.37 -15.09
C PRO A 101 27.72 -5.96 -13.94
N LEU A 102 26.41 -5.96 -14.18
CA LEU A 102 25.39 -5.71 -13.15
C LEU A 102 24.03 -6.31 -13.53
N THR A 103 23.19 -6.46 -12.52
CA THR A 103 21.77 -6.76 -12.64
C THR A 103 20.96 -5.50 -12.34
N ILE A 104 20.08 -5.10 -13.26
CA ILE A 104 19.17 -3.97 -13.13
C ILE A 104 17.76 -4.48 -12.83
N CYS A 105 17.13 -3.92 -11.81
CA CYS A 105 15.82 -4.30 -11.29
C CYS A 105 14.87 -3.10 -11.30
N GLY A 106 13.63 -3.30 -11.72
CA GLY A 106 12.57 -2.31 -11.63
C GLY A 106 11.83 -2.36 -10.30
N ASP A 107 10.55 -1.98 -10.35
CA ASP A 107 9.66 -1.85 -9.19
C ASP A 107 9.53 -3.15 -8.39
N VAL A 108 9.42 -3.03 -7.07
CA VAL A 108 9.29 -4.15 -6.10
C VAL A 108 7.96 -4.09 -5.34
N HIS A 109 7.47 -2.89 -5.01
CA HIS A 109 6.17 -2.64 -4.38
C HIS A 109 5.83 -3.54 -3.18
N GLY A 110 6.75 -3.66 -2.23
CA GLY A 110 6.51 -4.41 -1.00
C GLY A 110 6.25 -5.90 -1.20
N GLN A 111 6.61 -6.48 -2.35
CA GLN A 111 6.52 -7.92 -2.61
C GLN A 111 7.79 -8.65 -2.14
N PHE A 112 8.03 -8.69 -0.82
CA PHE A 112 9.27 -9.23 -0.24
C PHE A 112 9.58 -10.68 -0.65
N TYR A 113 8.56 -11.53 -0.75
CA TYR A 113 8.74 -12.94 -1.14
C TYR A 113 9.22 -13.07 -2.59
N ASP A 114 8.76 -12.18 -3.47
CA ASP A 114 9.24 -12.09 -4.85
C ASP A 114 10.62 -11.44 -4.93
N LEU A 115 10.94 -10.51 -4.03
CA LEU A 115 12.29 -9.95 -3.90
C LEU A 115 13.31 -11.05 -3.54
N VAL A 116 12.95 -12.01 -2.68
CA VAL A 116 13.80 -13.18 -2.42
C VAL A 116 14.00 -13.99 -3.71
N LYS A 117 12.93 -14.21 -4.49
CA LYS A 117 13.02 -14.90 -5.77
C LYS A 117 13.89 -14.15 -6.79
N LEU A 118 13.80 -12.84 -6.82
CA LEU A 118 14.61 -11.97 -7.67
C LEU A 118 16.11 -12.20 -7.43
N PHE A 119 16.56 -12.36 -6.18
CA PHE A 119 17.95 -12.68 -5.88
C PHE A 119 18.35 -14.12 -6.25
N GLU A 120 17.43 -15.07 -6.23
CA GLU A 120 17.69 -16.43 -6.76
C GLU A 120 17.94 -16.40 -8.27
N VAL A 121 17.21 -15.55 -9.01
CA VAL A 121 17.29 -15.44 -10.47
C VAL A 121 18.46 -14.54 -10.91
N GLY A 122 18.68 -13.42 -10.23
CA GLY A 122 19.72 -12.45 -10.57
C GLY A 122 21.11 -12.83 -10.07
N GLY A 123 21.21 -13.65 -9.04
CA GLY A 123 22.45 -14.09 -8.42
C GLY A 123 22.71 -13.44 -7.05
N SER A 124 23.59 -14.03 -6.25
CA SER A 124 23.84 -13.53 -4.90
C SER A 124 24.48 -12.13 -4.92
N PRO A 125 23.97 -11.15 -4.14
CA PRO A 125 24.58 -9.82 -3.99
C PRO A 125 26.03 -9.84 -3.49
N SER A 126 26.48 -10.95 -2.88
CA SER A 126 27.88 -11.15 -2.47
C SER A 126 28.87 -11.19 -3.64
N HIS A 127 28.41 -11.54 -4.84
CA HIS A 127 29.26 -11.66 -6.04
C HIS A 127 28.65 -10.98 -7.28
N THR A 128 27.43 -10.44 -7.17
CA THR A 128 26.70 -9.79 -8.26
C THR A 128 26.45 -8.33 -7.91
N ARG A 129 26.76 -7.42 -8.84
CA ARG A 129 26.43 -6.00 -8.72
C ARG A 129 24.95 -5.77 -9.04
N TYR A 130 24.29 -4.91 -8.27
CA TYR A 130 22.86 -4.61 -8.42
C TYR A 130 22.58 -3.12 -8.54
N LEU A 131 21.63 -2.77 -9.39
CA LEU A 131 21.00 -1.45 -9.47
C LEU A 131 19.49 -1.63 -9.42
N PHE A 132 18.85 -1.10 -8.38
CA PHE A 132 17.39 -1.00 -8.31
C PHE A 132 16.93 0.39 -8.72
N LEU A 133 15.86 0.47 -9.51
CA LEU A 133 15.38 1.71 -10.11
C LEU A 133 14.38 2.47 -9.25
N GLY A 134 13.86 1.90 -8.16
CA GLY A 134 12.92 2.56 -7.25
C GLY A 134 11.72 1.70 -6.90
N ASP A 135 10.73 2.32 -6.24
CA ASP A 135 9.43 1.75 -5.88
C ASP A 135 9.55 0.45 -5.08
N TYR A 136 10.17 0.58 -3.90
CA TYR A 136 10.37 -0.50 -2.93
C TYR A 136 9.12 -0.78 -2.10
N VAL A 137 8.27 0.25 -1.92
CA VAL A 137 7.16 0.29 -0.96
C VAL A 137 5.80 0.50 -1.64
N ASP A 138 4.76 0.53 -0.80
CA ASP A 138 3.34 0.60 -1.16
C ASP A 138 2.83 -0.57 -2.00
N ARG A 139 1.49 -0.64 -2.11
CA ARG A 139 0.71 -1.63 -2.87
C ARG A 139 0.76 -3.02 -2.24
N GLY A 140 1.94 -3.64 -2.16
CA GLY A 140 2.18 -4.84 -1.37
C GLY A 140 2.20 -4.57 0.14
N TYR A 141 2.13 -5.64 0.93
CA TYR A 141 2.03 -5.57 2.39
C TYR A 141 3.32 -5.91 3.14
N PHE A 142 4.44 -6.01 2.43
CA PHE A 142 5.76 -6.28 3.01
C PHE A 142 6.80 -5.22 2.60
N GLY A 143 6.37 -3.95 2.53
CA GLY A 143 7.22 -2.81 2.17
C GLY A 143 8.33 -2.57 3.18
N ILE A 144 8.05 -2.66 4.49
CA ILE A 144 9.08 -2.39 5.51
C ILE A 144 10.12 -3.50 5.56
N GLU A 145 9.71 -4.73 5.27
CA GLU A 145 10.59 -5.88 5.09
C GLU A 145 11.54 -5.69 3.89
N CYS A 146 11.02 -5.22 2.74
CA CYS A 146 11.83 -4.84 1.59
C CYS A 146 12.87 -3.77 1.97
N VAL A 147 12.45 -2.71 2.65
CA VAL A 147 13.36 -1.63 3.10
C VAL A 147 14.45 -2.18 4.00
N PHE A 148 14.13 -2.93 5.06
CA PHE A 148 15.16 -3.46 5.96
C PHE A 148 16.17 -4.36 5.26
N TYR A 149 15.69 -5.22 4.36
CA TYR A 149 16.57 -6.15 3.66
C TYR A 149 17.45 -5.45 2.62
N LEU A 150 16.89 -4.54 1.82
CA LEU A 150 17.64 -3.76 0.83
C LEU A 150 18.65 -2.81 1.49
N TRP A 151 18.30 -2.16 2.61
CA TRP A 151 19.24 -1.34 3.37
C TRP A 151 20.35 -2.19 3.99
N SER A 152 20.03 -3.38 4.50
CA SER A 152 21.03 -4.31 5.00
C SER A 152 22.00 -4.77 3.90
N LEU A 153 21.51 -5.01 2.69
CA LEU A 153 22.35 -5.28 1.52
C LEU A 153 23.21 -4.07 1.14
N LYS A 154 22.68 -2.85 1.19
CA LYS A 154 23.44 -1.61 0.97
C LYS A 154 24.59 -1.46 1.98
N ILE A 155 24.34 -1.76 3.26
CA ILE A 155 25.37 -1.75 4.32
C ILE A 155 26.46 -2.80 4.06
N HIS A 156 26.08 -3.98 3.58
CA HIS A 156 27.05 -5.03 3.27
C HIS A 156 27.91 -4.71 2.05
N TYR A 157 27.27 -4.18 1.01
CA TYR A 157 27.81 -4.08 -0.34
C TYR A 157 27.74 -2.63 -0.88
N PRO A 158 28.27 -1.62 -0.17
CA PRO A 158 28.05 -0.21 -0.51
C PRO A 158 28.56 0.18 -1.90
N GLN A 159 29.55 -0.54 -2.44
CA GLN A 159 30.19 -0.28 -3.73
C GLN A 159 29.68 -1.18 -4.87
N THR A 160 28.78 -2.13 -4.58
CA THR A 160 28.24 -3.07 -5.58
C THR A 160 26.73 -3.20 -5.51
N PHE A 161 26.05 -2.53 -4.59
CA PHE A 161 24.60 -2.56 -4.43
C PHE A 161 24.08 -1.12 -4.40
N PHE A 162 23.29 -0.77 -5.41
CA PHE A 162 22.84 0.59 -5.68
C PHE A 162 21.32 0.65 -5.70
N LEU A 163 20.78 1.71 -5.10
CA LEU A 163 19.34 1.95 -4.94
C LEU A 163 19.04 3.35 -5.47
N LEU A 164 18.14 3.47 -6.43
CA LEU A 164 17.62 4.76 -6.89
C LEU A 164 16.29 5.08 -6.17
N ARG A 165 15.87 6.33 -6.29
CA ARG A 165 14.56 6.78 -5.80
C ARG A 165 13.50 6.52 -6.87
N GLY A 166 12.39 5.88 -6.50
CA GLY A 166 11.16 5.86 -7.27
C GLY A 166 10.18 6.93 -6.81
N ASN A 167 9.01 7.00 -7.44
CA ASN A 167 8.00 7.97 -7.06
C ASN A 167 7.31 7.63 -5.73
N HIS A 168 7.26 6.34 -5.36
CA HIS A 168 6.70 5.89 -4.08
C HIS A 168 7.60 6.17 -2.87
N GLU A 169 8.89 6.45 -3.06
CA GLU A 169 9.79 6.84 -1.96
C GLU A 169 9.61 8.31 -1.54
N CYS A 170 8.38 8.67 -1.18
CA CYS A 170 8.01 10.01 -0.73
C CYS A 170 6.87 9.99 0.31
N ARG A 171 6.76 11.05 1.10
CA ARG A 171 5.73 11.19 2.14
C ARG A 171 4.34 11.25 1.54
N HIS A 172 4.20 11.90 0.38
CA HIS A 172 2.91 12.10 -0.27
C HIS A 172 2.24 10.78 -0.67
N LEU A 173 2.98 9.87 -1.31
CA LEU A 173 2.43 8.58 -1.75
C LEU A 173 2.28 7.61 -0.59
N THR A 174 3.28 7.51 0.28
CA THR A 174 3.25 6.53 1.38
C THR A 174 2.21 6.84 2.46
N ASP A 175 1.80 8.10 2.62
CA ASP A 175 0.65 8.52 3.43
C ASP A 175 -0.69 8.33 2.71
N HIS A 176 -0.71 8.33 1.38
CA HIS A 176 -1.91 8.07 0.59
C HIS A 176 -2.24 6.57 0.48
N PHE A 177 -1.21 5.77 0.27
CA PHE A 177 -1.25 4.32 0.20
C PHE A 177 -0.95 3.70 1.57
N THR A 178 -0.31 2.53 1.57
CA THR A 178 -0.33 1.61 2.70
C THR A 178 0.94 1.66 3.53
N PHE A 179 2.06 2.18 3.03
CA PHE A 179 3.35 2.04 3.72
C PHE A 179 3.40 2.77 5.07
N LYS A 180 2.78 3.95 5.20
CA LYS A 180 2.68 4.61 6.51
C LYS A 180 1.88 3.76 7.50
N GLN A 181 0.73 3.24 7.08
CA GLN A 181 -0.11 2.39 7.91
C GLN A 181 0.61 1.07 8.26
N GLU A 182 1.36 0.50 7.33
CA GLU A 182 2.22 -0.67 7.53
C GLU A 182 3.21 -0.43 8.68
N CYS A 183 3.94 0.68 8.63
CA CYS A 183 4.89 1.07 9.67
C CYS A 183 4.20 1.24 11.02
N LEU A 184 3.03 1.86 11.08
CA LEU A 184 2.26 2.05 12.32
C LEU A 184 1.74 0.74 12.92
N VAL A 185 1.38 -0.25 12.08
CA VAL A 185 0.87 -1.54 12.55
C VAL A 185 1.99 -2.49 12.96
N LYS A 186 3.12 -2.47 12.24
CA LYS A 186 4.24 -3.38 12.48
C LYS A 186 5.23 -2.83 13.52
N TYR A 187 5.43 -1.51 13.52
CA TYR A 187 6.42 -0.77 14.27
C TYR A 187 5.84 0.52 14.88
N THR A 188 6.34 1.70 14.50
CA THR A 188 6.03 3.00 15.08
C THR A 188 6.07 4.09 14.00
N GLU A 189 5.48 5.25 14.29
CA GLU A 189 5.59 6.44 13.41
C GLU A 189 7.05 6.89 13.27
N LYS A 190 7.87 6.72 14.31
CA LYS A 190 9.30 7.01 14.28
C LYS A 190 10.03 6.20 13.19
N ILE A 191 9.71 4.91 13.02
CA ILE A 191 10.30 4.10 11.94
C ILE A 191 9.89 4.66 10.57
N TYR A 192 8.63 5.05 10.40
CA TYR A 192 8.17 5.68 9.17
C TYR A 192 8.94 6.98 8.87
N ASP A 193 9.04 7.89 9.84
CA ASP A 193 9.74 9.16 9.67
C ASP A 193 11.21 8.95 9.29
N MET A 194 11.88 7.97 9.91
CA MET A 194 13.26 7.62 9.56
C MET A 194 13.39 7.02 8.15
N CYS A 195 12.40 6.25 7.69
CA CYS A 195 12.34 5.82 6.28
C CYS A 195 12.19 7.02 5.34
N MET A 196 11.39 8.04 5.70
CA MET A 196 11.23 9.23 4.86
C MET A 196 12.54 10.02 4.74
N GLU A 197 13.30 10.17 5.83
CA GLU A 197 14.65 10.76 5.79
C GLU A 197 15.63 9.92 4.95
N ALA A 198 15.51 8.59 5.02
CA ALA A 198 16.30 7.67 4.20
C ALA A 198 15.99 7.84 2.71
N PHE A 199 14.70 7.96 2.37
CA PHE A 199 14.22 8.12 1.00
C PHE A 199 14.66 9.43 0.38
N ASP A 200 14.73 10.51 1.17
CA ASP A 200 15.30 11.78 0.71
C ASP A 200 16.79 11.68 0.34
N CYS A 201 17.51 10.66 0.82
CA CYS A 201 18.92 10.45 0.50
C CYS A 201 19.16 9.62 -0.77
N LEU A 202 18.15 8.93 -1.29
CA LEU A 202 18.27 8.05 -2.47
C LEU A 202 18.71 8.84 -3.72
N PRO A 203 19.76 8.40 -4.44
CA PRO A 203 20.13 8.92 -5.76
C PRO A 203 18.96 8.90 -6.75
N LEU A 204 18.95 9.83 -7.71
CA LEU A 204 17.84 9.95 -8.68
C LEU A 204 18.10 9.21 -9.99
N ALA A 205 19.37 8.95 -10.31
CA ALA A 205 19.75 8.36 -11.59
C ALA A 205 21.10 7.64 -11.48
N ALA A 206 21.38 6.79 -12.47
CA ALA A 206 22.69 6.20 -12.67
C ALA A 206 23.10 6.22 -14.16
N VAL A 207 24.38 6.43 -14.44
CA VAL A 207 24.99 6.13 -15.73
C VAL A 207 25.69 4.78 -15.61
N VAL A 208 25.22 3.81 -16.38
CA VAL A 208 25.78 2.46 -16.40
C VAL A 208 26.69 2.29 -17.61
N ASN A 209 27.94 1.91 -17.36
CA ASN A 209 28.97 1.64 -18.36
C ASN A 209 29.19 2.79 -19.37
N ASN A 210 28.91 4.03 -18.96
CA ASN A 210 28.87 5.22 -19.83
C ASN A 210 27.97 5.07 -21.08
N GLN A 211 26.99 4.16 -21.02
CA GLN A 211 26.15 3.79 -22.15
C GLN A 211 24.66 3.93 -21.84
N PHE A 212 24.24 3.67 -20.60
CA PHE A 212 22.83 3.71 -20.25
C PHE A 212 22.56 4.75 -19.19
N LEU A 213 21.60 5.64 -19.45
CA LEU A 213 20.99 6.41 -18.37
C LEU A 213 19.89 5.56 -17.74
N CYS A 214 20.01 5.31 -16.44
CA CYS A 214 19.06 4.56 -15.65
C CYS A 214 18.33 5.51 -14.69
N VAL A 215 17.00 5.53 -14.77
CA VAL A 215 16.11 6.40 -13.97
C VAL A 215 14.84 5.62 -13.61
N HIS A 216 14.04 6.10 -12.66
CA HIS A 216 12.76 5.44 -12.37
C HIS A 216 11.71 5.74 -13.46
N GLY A 217 11.38 7.02 -13.61
CA GLY A 217 10.43 7.56 -14.57
C GLY A 217 11.08 7.72 -15.94
N GLY A 218 11.62 8.89 -16.25
CA GLY A 218 12.16 9.16 -17.57
C GLY A 218 12.73 10.56 -17.74
N LEU A 219 12.47 11.21 -18.88
CA LEU A 219 13.04 12.51 -19.19
C LEU A 219 12.18 13.69 -18.74
N SER A 220 12.85 14.82 -18.50
CA SER A 220 12.23 16.12 -18.25
C SER A 220 12.49 17.09 -19.41
N PRO A 221 11.57 18.02 -19.71
CA PRO A 221 11.89 19.17 -20.57
C PRO A 221 12.96 20.11 -19.98
N GLU A 222 13.24 20.03 -18.67
CA GLU A 222 14.26 20.84 -17.98
C GLU A 222 15.64 20.15 -17.93
N ILE A 223 15.73 18.88 -18.34
CA ILE A 223 16.97 18.10 -18.30
C ILE A 223 17.44 17.84 -19.72
N HIS A 224 18.49 18.54 -20.14
CA HIS A 224 19.07 18.40 -21.46
C HIS A 224 20.36 17.57 -21.44
N THR A 225 21.10 17.64 -20.33
CA THR A 225 22.38 16.97 -20.15
C THR A 225 22.43 16.16 -18.86
N LEU A 226 23.38 15.22 -18.78
CA LEU A 226 23.67 14.49 -17.54
C LEU A 226 24.11 15.42 -16.39
N ASP A 227 24.70 16.58 -16.69
CA ASP A 227 25.12 17.54 -15.69
C ASP A 227 23.94 18.26 -15.04
N ASP A 228 22.81 18.40 -15.73
CA ASP A 228 21.58 18.97 -15.15
C ASP A 228 21.07 18.10 -14.00
N ILE A 229 21.16 16.76 -14.14
CA ILE A 229 20.79 15.80 -13.09
C ILE A 229 21.72 15.92 -11.88
N LYS A 230 23.03 16.09 -12.10
CA LYS A 230 24.03 16.21 -11.01
C LYS A 230 23.78 17.42 -10.11
N GLN A 231 23.19 18.48 -10.67
CA GLN A 231 22.95 19.74 -9.97
C GLN A 231 21.64 19.75 -9.16
N LEU A 232 20.79 18.74 -9.29
CA LEU A 232 19.55 18.65 -8.54
C LEU A 232 19.81 18.43 -7.04
N ASP A 233 19.22 19.30 -6.21
CA ASP A 233 19.09 19.07 -4.78
C ASP A 233 17.99 18.02 -4.53
N ARG A 234 18.44 16.79 -4.25
CA ARG A 234 17.57 15.63 -4.03
C ARG A 234 17.12 15.45 -2.59
N PHE A 235 17.74 16.12 -1.62
CA PHE A 235 17.56 15.89 -0.18
C PHE A 235 16.29 16.53 0.37
N ARG A 236 15.16 16.20 -0.24
CA ARG A 236 13.86 16.79 0.01
C ARG A 236 12.75 15.90 -0.50
N GLU A 237 11.53 16.20 -0.08
CA GLU A 237 10.33 15.65 -0.72
C GLU A 237 10.31 16.02 -2.21
N PRO A 238 10.00 15.07 -3.13
CA PRO A 238 9.86 15.39 -4.54
C PRO A 238 8.82 16.51 -4.74
N PRO A 239 9.15 17.57 -5.50
CA PRO A 239 8.19 18.62 -5.78
C PRO A 239 7.04 18.10 -6.67
N ALA A 240 5.92 18.81 -6.69
CA ALA A 240 4.79 18.47 -7.58
C ALA A 240 5.09 18.68 -9.08
N HIS A 241 6.14 19.44 -9.42
CA HIS A 241 6.57 19.76 -10.78
C HIS A 241 8.08 20.04 -10.84
N GLY A 242 8.63 20.05 -12.05
CA GLY A 242 10.03 20.34 -12.35
C GLY A 242 10.90 19.09 -12.50
N ALA A 243 12.17 19.28 -12.85
CA ALA A 243 13.12 18.22 -13.20
C ALA A 243 13.11 16.97 -12.29
N MET A 244 13.12 17.17 -10.96
CA MET A 244 13.09 16.05 -10.00
C MET A 244 11.77 15.27 -10.03
N CYS A 245 10.63 15.94 -10.20
CA CYS A 245 9.34 15.28 -10.38
C CYS A 245 9.37 14.42 -11.65
N ASP A 246 9.85 15.00 -12.74
CA ASP A 246 9.83 14.34 -14.05
C ASP A 246 10.73 13.11 -14.14
N LEU A 247 11.90 13.13 -13.50
CA LEU A 247 12.76 11.94 -13.40
C LEU A 247 12.05 10.75 -12.73
N LEU A 248 11.07 11.01 -11.86
CA LEU A 248 10.35 10.00 -11.11
C LEU A 248 8.99 9.65 -11.72
N TRP A 249 8.36 10.55 -12.49
CA TRP A 249 6.95 10.43 -12.91
C TRP A 249 6.70 10.44 -14.42
N SER A 250 7.69 10.81 -15.24
CA SER A 250 7.47 10.89 -16.69
C SER A 250 7.38 9.50 -17.32
N ASP A 251 6.58 9.39 -18.38
CA ASP A 251 6.34 8.14 -19.12
C ASP A 251 6.57 8.33 -20.62
N PRO A 252 6.87 7.27 -21.40
CA PRO A 252 6.82 7.36 -22.85
C PRO A 252 5.36 7.57 -23.33
N THR A 253 5.17 8.20 -24.50
CA THR A 253 3.83 8.26 -25.10
C THR A 253 3.28 6.85 -25.41
N GLU A 254 1.96 6.68 -25.40
CA GLU A 254 1.34 5.37 -25.68
C GLU A 254 1.72 4.82 -27.08
N ASP A 255 1.84 5.72 -28.05
CA ASP A 255 2.23 5.49 -29.44
C ASP A 255 3.75 5.66 -29.70
N TYR A 256 4.59 5.59 -28.66
CA TYR A 256 6.03 5.85 -28.73
C TYR A 256 6.70 5.23 -29.97
N GLY A 257 7.33 6.08 -30.78
CA GLY A 257 8.00 5.72 -32.02
C GLY A 257 7.10 5.71 -33.27
N ASN A 258 5.79 5.86 -33.13
CA ASN A 258 4.80 5.95 -34.19
C ASN A 258 3.96 7.24 -34.10
N GLU A 259 4.47 8.27 -33.43
CA GLU A 259 3.76 9.52 -33.19
C GLU A 259 3.43 10.23 -34.52
N GLU A 260 2.19 10.74 -34.67
CA GLU A 260 1.77 11.46 -35.87
C GLU A 260 2.64 12.71 -36.10
N GLY A 261 3.30 12.80 -37.26
CA GLY A 261 4.29 13.84 -37.59
C GLY A 261 5.76 13.37 -37.55
N SER A 262 6.02 12.15 -37.11
CA SER A 262 7.35 11.53 -37.13
C SER A 262 7.74 11.11 -38.56
N LEU A 263 8.31 12.03 -39.33
CA LEU A 263 8.95 11.70 -40.61
C LEU A 263 10.09 10.72 -40.35
N THR A 264 9.94 9.49 -40.86
CA THR A 264 11.04 8.57 -41.11
C THR A 264 12.13 9.30 -41.88
N LEU A 265 13.30 9.51 -41.26
CA LEU A 265 14.53 9.82 -41.99
C LEU A 265 14.85 8.60 -42.86
N VAL A 266 14.40 8.62 -44.10
CA VAL A 266 14.79 7.63 -45.11
C VAL A 266 16.26 7.84 -45.39
N ALA A 267 17.10 6.91 -44.91
CA ALA A 267 18.51 6.87 -45.25
C ALA A 267 18.67 6.69 -46.76
N THR A 268 19.22 7.69 -47.44
CA THR A 268 19.70 7.53 -48.82
C THR A 268 21.10 6.89 -48.80
N PRO A 269 21.41 5.96 -49.72
CA PRO A 269 22.68 5.26 -49.70
C PRO A 269 23.82 6.16 -50.21
N ARG A 270 24.89 6.26 -49.41
CA ARG A 270 26.30 6.66 -49.68
C ARG A 270 26.57 7.65 -50.82
N MET A 271 27.35 8.71 -50.52
CA MET A 271 28.73 8.91 -51.04
C MET A 271 29.40 10.19 -50.49
N SER A 272 30.58 10.02 -49.90
CA SER A 272 31.75 10.94 -49.84
C SER A 272 31.55 12.47 -49.80
N ALA A 273 31.53 13.08 -48.61
CA ALA A 273 32.06 14.43 -48.30
C ALA A 273 31.92 14.73 -46.79
N PRO A 274 32.76 15.61 -46.18
CA PRO A 274 32.66 15.93 -44.75
C PRO A 274 31.38 16.72 -44.48
N VAL A 275 30.53 16.19 -43.61
CA VAL A 275 29.27 16.83 -43.20
C VAL A 275 29.58 18.08 -42.39
N LYS A 276 29.27 19.26 -42.94
CA LYS A 276 29.11 20.48 -42.17
C LYS A 276 27.86 20.33 -41.30
N LEU A 277 28.00 20.52 -40.00
CA LEU A 277 26.90 20.58 -39.05
C LEU A 277 26.05 21.82 -39.37
N SER A 278 24.98 21.65 -40.15
CA SER A 278 23.93 22.68 -40.30
C SER A 278 22.90 22.49 -39.18
N ALA A 279 22.52 23.62 -38.57
CA ALA A 279 21.57 23.72 -37.46
C ALA A 279 20.28 22.88 -37.66
N PRO A 280 19.67 22.38 -36.57
CA PRO A 280 18.47 21.57 -36.67
C PRO A 280 17.36 22.38 -37.33
N ILE A 281 16.83 21.84 -38.43
CA ILE A 281 15.63 22.36 -39.09
C ILE A 281 14.47 22.09 -38.13
N ALA A 282 13.92 23.15 -37.55
CA ALA A 282 12.65 23.09 -36.85
C ALA A 282 11.56 22.70 -37.87
N THR A 283 11.12 21.44 -37.86
CA THR A 283 9.92 21.01 -38.57
C THR A 283 8.72 21.15 -37.66
N SER A 284 7.73 21.90 -38.13
CA SER A 284 6.42 22.07 -37.50
C SER A 284 5.67 20.74 -37.36
N SER A 285 5.12 20.51 -36.15
CA SER A 285 4.02 19.59 -35.78
C SER A 285 4.37 18.26 -35.09
N GLY A 286 5.16 18.30 -34.02
CA GLY A 286 5.14 17.30 -32.95
C GLY A 286 5.80 17.85 -31.69
N SER A 287 5.09 17.93 -30.55
CA SER A 287 5.69 18.39 -29.28
C SER A 287 6.58 17.29 -28.71
N LEU A 288 7.82 17.61 -28.31
CA LEU A 288 8.75 16.63 -27.71
C LEU A 288 8.20 16.03 -26.40
N TYR A 289 7.44 16.85 -25.67
CA TYR A 289 6.82 16.51 -24.40
C TYR A 289 5.34 16.90 -24.43
N LEU A 290 4.48 16.07 -23.84
CA LEU A 290 3.04 16.29 -23.71
C LEU A 290 2.65 16.18 -22.23
N PRO A 291 1.61 16.87 -21.73
CA PRO A 291 1.16 16.67 -20.35
C PRO A 291 0.78 15.22 -20.09
N ASN A 292 1.26 14.62 -19.00
CA ASN A 292 0.95 13.22 -18.67
C ASN A 292 -0.40 13.12 -17.96
N ALA A 293 -1.44 12.89 -18.76
CA ALA A 293 -2.81 12.71 -18.25
C ALA A 293 -2.99 11.40 -17.46
N ALA A 294 -2.15 10.39 -17.69
CA ALA A 294 -2.20 9.12 -16.96
C ALA A 294 -1.72 9.32 -15.51
N ARG A 295 -0.70 10.15 -15.28
CA ARG A 295 -0.17 10.46 -13.93
C ARG A 295 -0.78 11.69 -13.28
N GLY A 296 -1.36 12.61 -14.05
CA GLY A 296 -1.92 13.88 -13.55
C GLY A 296 -0.86 14.91 -13.15
N CYS A 297 0.42 14.61 -13.41
CA CYS A 297 1.59 15.46 -13.20
C CYS A 297 2.66 15.08 -14.23
N SER A 298 3.74 15.85 -14.35
CA SER A 298 4.84 15.56 -15.28
C SER A 298 4.39 15.45 -16.76
N TYR A 299 5.17 14.74 -17.57
CA TYR A 299 5.08 14.72 -19.03
C TYR A 299 5.15 13.30 -19.59
N PHE A 300 4.46 13.08 -20.71
CA PHE A 300 4.82 12.06 -21.66
C PHE A 300 5.99 12.57 -22.52
N TYR A 301 7.02 11.75 -22.72
CA TYR A 301 8.11 12.04 -23.66
C TYR A 301 8.01 11.17 -24.91
N THR A 302 8.33 11.78 -26.05
CA THR A 302 8.27 11.13 -27.36
C THR A 302 9.57 10.40 -27.72
N TYR A 303 9.52 9.55 -28.74
CA TYR A 303 10.70 8.93 -29.33
C TYR A 303 11.72 9.97 -29.85
N ALA A 304 11.23 11.10 -30.39
CA ALA A 304 12.08 12.20 -30.81
C ALA A 304 12.86 12.82 -29.63
N ALA A 305 12.18 13.05 -28.50
CA ALA A 305 12.81 13.60 -27.29
C ALA A 305 13.93 12.69 -26.75
N ILE A 306 13.66 11.38 -26.72
CA ILE A 306 14.65 10.39 -26.30
C ILE A 306 15.86 10.41 -27.24
N ASN A 307 15.67 10.33 -28.56
CA ASN A 307 16.82 10.33 -29.48
C ASN A 307 17.64 11.63 -29.41
N GLU A 308 16.98 12.78 -29.26
CA GLU A 308 17.68 14.05 -29.07
C GLU A 308 18.59 14.00 -27.83
N PHE A 309 18.07 13.48 -26.72
CA PHE A 309 18.82 13.33 -25.48
C PHE A 309 19.97 12.32 -25.60
N LEU A 310 19.72 11.16 -26.24
CA LEU A 310 20.73 10.11 -26.43
C LEU A 310 21.92 10.63 -27.24
N VAL A 311 21.66 11.30 -28.37
CA VAL A 311 22.69 11.89 -29.23
C VAL A 311 23.46 12.98 -28.51
N ARG A 312 22.75 13.89 -27.81
CA ARG A 312 23.38 15.00 -27.07
C ARG A 312 24.34 14.52 -26.00
N ASN A 313 23.97 13.46 -25.27
CA ASN A 313 24.72 12.95 -24.13
C ASN A 313 25.65 11.78 -24.47
N GLN A 314 25.69 11.34 -25.73
CA GLN A 314 26.50 10.21 -26.20
C GLN A 314 26.22 8.91 -25.42
N ILE A 315 24.95 8.69 -25.08
CA ILE A 315 24.48 7.46 -24.43
C ILE A 315 23.68 6.61 -25.42
N LEU A 316 23.69 5.30 -25.22
CA LEU A 316 23.11 4.30 -26.11
C LEU A 316 21.59 4.14 -25.92
N SER A 317 21.12 4.16 -24.67
CA SER A 317 19.70 3.93 -24.35
C SER A 317 19.35 4.46 -22.96
N ILE A 318 18.06 4.61 -22.69
CA ILE A 318 17.51 4.87 -21.36
C ILE A 318 16.87 3.58 -20.82
N ILE A 319 17.21 3.21 -19.60
CA ILE A 319 16.62 2.08 -18.88
C ILE A 319 15.79 2.63 -17.73
N ARG A 320 14.52 2.25 -17.66
CA ARG A 320 13.59 2.78 -16.66
C ARG A 320 12.63 1.72 -16.11
N ALA A 321 11.82 2.09 -15.13
CA ALA A 321 10.87 1.19 -14.45
C ALA A 321 9.42 1.73 -14.47
N HIS A 322 8.75 1.94 -13.34
CA HIS A 322 7.53 2.76 -13.13
C HIS A 322 6.21 2.36 -13.86
N GLU A 323 6.26 1.61 -14.96
CA GLU A 323 5.08 1.11 -15.65
C GLU A 323 5.06 -0.42 -15.66
N SER A 324 3.99 -1.00 -15.12
CA SER A 324 3.76 -2.44 -15.14
C SER A 324 3.74 -2.98 -16.59
N GLN A 325 4.36 -4.16 -16.77
CA GLN A 325 4.46 -4.86 -18.05
C GLN A 325 4.02 -6.32 -17.89
N ASP A 326 3.17 -6.83 -18.80
CA ASP A 326 2.66 -8.21 -18.74
C ASP A 326 3.78 -9.26 -18.69
N ILE A 327 4.85 -9.04 -19.47
CA ILE A 327 6.02 -9.92 -19.51
C ILE A 327 7.18 -9.44 -18.62
N GLY A 328 6.96 -8.41 -17.79
CA GLY A 328 7.97 -7.85 -16.88
C GLY A 328 9.00 -6.92 -17.54
N TYR A 329 8.94 -6.72 -18.85
CA TYR A 329 9.78 -5.73 -19.55
C TYR A 329 9.16 -5.28 -20.87
N ARG A 330 9.63 -4.17 -21.41
CA ARG A 330 9.32 -3.69 -22.76
C ARG A 330 10.56 -3.07 -23.39
N MET A 331 10.90 -3.51 -24.60
CA MET A 331 11.90 -2.86 -25.45
C MET A 331 11.16 -2.00 -26.46
N TYR A 332 11.49 -0.71 -26.52
CA TYR A 332 10.84 0.24 -27.41
C TYR A 332 11.57 0.33 -28.75
N LYS A 333 11.08 1.20 -29.64
CA LYS A 333 11.65 1.44 -30.97
C LYS A 333 13.16 1.66 -30.88
N LYS A 334 13.89 1.04 -31.79
CA LYS A 334 15.36 1.14 -31.83
C LYS A 334 15.82 2.50 -32.35
N SER A 335 16.89 3.03 -31.79
CA SER A 335 17.52 4.24 -32.31
C SER A 335 18.07 4.00 -33.73
N PRO A 336 17.96 4.95 -34.67
CA PRO A 336 18.35 4.74 -36.06
C PRO A 336 19.86 4.53 -36.23
N ASP A 337 20.67 5.13 -35.35
CA ASP A 337 22.12 5.15 -35.46
C ASP A 337 22.80 3.90 -34.87
N THR A 338 22.16 3.25 -33.89
CA THR A 338 22.78 2.17 -33.10
C THR A 338 22.10 0.80 -33.27
N ASP A 339 20.92 0.75 -33.89
CA ASP A 339 20.06 -0.45 -33.99
C ASP A 339 19.79 -1.12 -32.61
N PHE A 340 19.89 -0.35 -31.54
CA PHE A 340 19.63 -0.75 -30.15
C PHE A 340 18.34 -0.05 -29.65
N PRO A 341 17.52 -0.71 -28.80
CA PRO A 341 16.31 -0.08 -28.23
C PRO A 341 16.62 1.29 -27.61
N SER A 342 15.94 2.35 -28.02
CA SER A 342 16.20 3.70 -27.48
C SER A 342 15.75 3.85 -26.03
N LEU A 343 14.77 3.03 -25.62
CA LEU A 343 14.20 2.97 -24.29
C LEU A 343 13.90 1.51 -23.93
N ILE A 344 14.11 1.16 -22.66
CA ILE A 344 13.77 -0.13 -22.08
C ILE A 344 13.03 0.11 -20.75
N THR A 345 11.87 -0.49 -20.59
CA THR A 345 11.17 -0.57 -19.30
C THR A 345 11.40 -1.93 -18.67
N ILE A 346 11.81 -1.99 -17.41
CA ILE A 346 11.97 -3.20 -16.59
C ILE A 346 11.01 -3.11 -15.40
N PHE A 347 10.26 -4.18 -15.13
CA PHE A 347 9.32 -4.25 -14.02
C PHE A 347 9.53 -5.56 -13.25
N SER A 348 9.79 -5.45 -11.94
CA SER A 348 10.29 -6.57 -11.13
C SER A 348 9.29 -7.11 -10.09
N ALA A 349 8.02 -6.69 -10.15
CA ALA A 349 6.92 -7.18 -9.30
C ALA A 349 5.99 -8.14 -10.09
N PRO A 350 6.12 -9.48 -9.94
CA PRO A 350 5.27 -10.43 -10.66
C PRO A 350 3.90 -10.54 -10.00
N ASN A 351 2.86 -10.86 -10.77
CA ASN A 351 1.46 -10.87 -10.31
C ASN A 351 1.13 -9.65 -9.45
N TYR A 352 1.46 -8.47 -9.96
CA TYR A 352 1.35 -7.21 -9.24
C TYR A 352 -0.05 -7.04 -8.64
N CYS A 353 -0.11 -6.51 -7.41
CA CYS A 353 -1.33 -6.36 -6.61
C CYS A 353 -2.15 -7.66 -6.42
N ASP A 354 -1.54 -8.83 -6.62
CA ASP A 354 -2.17 -10.16 -6.62
C ASP A 354 -3.22 -10.42 -7.71
N VAL A 355 -3.38 -9.49 -8.65
CA VAL A 355 -4.47 -9.50 -9.63
C VAL A 355 -3.99 -9.38 -11.08
N TYR A 356 -2.83 -8.76 -11.34
CA TYR A 356 -2.38 -8.47 -12.71
C TYR A 356 -1.96 -9.74 -13.49
N GLN A 357 -1.54 -10.80 -12.80
CA GLN A 357 -1.03 -12.05 -13.39
C GLN A 357 0.17 -11.87 -14.35
N ASN A 358 0.85 -10.72 -14.30
CA ASN A 358 2.05 -10.46 -15.08
C ASN A 358 3.25 -11.27 -14.59
N LYS A 359 4.25 -11.43 -15.45
CA LYS A 359 5.61 -11.82 -15.06
C LYS A 359 6.38 -10.60 -14.59
N ALA A 360 7.43 -10.85 -13.83
CA ALA A 360 8.50 -9.88 -13.58
C ALA A 360 9.72 -10.20 -14.43
N ALA A 361 10.60 -9.22 -14.58
CA ALA A 361 11.90 -9.41 -15.17
C ALA A 361 13.00 -8.63 -14.45
N ILE A 362 14.24 -9.08 -14.66
CA ILE A 362 15.47 -8.35 -14.39
C ILE A 362 16.32 -8.29 -15.65
N MET A 363 17.14 -7.26 -15.76
CA MET A 363 18.08 -7.08 -16.87
C MET A 363 19.50 -7.34 -16.38
N LYS A 364 20.15 -8.39 -16.89
CA LYS A 364 21.56 -8.66 -16.65
C LYS A 364 22.39 -8.10 -17.80
N TYR A 365 23.31 -7.21 -17.49
CA TYR A 365 24.23 -6.64 -18.46
C TYR A 365 25.66 -7.09 -18.13
N GLU A 366 26.24 -7.90 -19.01
CA GLU A 366 27.57 -8.48 -18.86
C GLU A 366 28.17 -8.74 -20.25
N ASN A 367 29.49 -8.52 -20.41
CA ASN A 367 30.20 -8.74 -21.67
C ASN A 367 29.56 -8.05 -22.89
N ASN A 368 29.04 -6.83 -22.69
CA ASN A 368 28.27 -6.06 -23.69
C ASN A 368 26.99 -6.75 -24.19
N ILE A 369 26.48 -7.75 -23.48
CA ILE A 369 25.25 -8.47 -23.80
C ILE A 369 24.19 -8.11 -22.77
N VAL A 370 23.01 -7.77 -23.26
CA VAL A 370 21.81 -7.56 -22.45
C VAL A 370 20.99 -8.84 -22.44
N ASN A 371 20.84 -9.45 -21.27
CA ASN A 371 20.00 -10.63 -21.06
C ASN A 371 18.84 -10.27 -20.15
N ILE A 372 17.61 -10.59 -20.56
CA ILE A 372 16.42 -10.41 -19.72
C ILE A 372 16.05 -11.76 -19.10
N HIS A 373 15.96 -11.80 -17.78
CA HIS A 373 15.54 -12.99 -17.05
C HIS A 373 14.17 -12.73 -16.43
N GLN A 374 13.16 -13.49 -16.87
CA GLN A 374 11.80 -13.39 -16.35
C GLN A 374 11.58 -14.37 -15.20
N PHE A 375 10.68 -14.02 -14.29
CA PHE A 375 10.24 -14.89 -13.19
C PHE A 375 8.77 -14.66 -12.83
N ASN A 376 8.16 -15.67 -12.22
CA ASN A 376 6.77 -15.65 -11.77
C ASN A 376 6.70 -15.35 -10.27
N CYS A 377 5.49 -15.06 -9.77
CA CYS A 377 5.24 -14.77 -8.38
C CYS A 377 5.47 -15.97 -7.46
N SER A 378 5.73 -15.66 -6.19
CA SER A 378 5.92 -16.58 -5.09
C SER A 378 4.76 -16.46 -4.11
N PRO A 379 4.36 -17.54 -3.42
CA PRO A 379 3.36 -17.44 -2.36
C PRO A 379 3.84 -16.51 -1.24
N HIS A 380 2.93 -15.71 -0.70
CA HIS A 380 3.17 -14.87 0.47
C HIS A 380 2.01 -15.02 1.48
N PRO A 381 2.23 -14.67 2.76
CA PRO A 381 1.18 -14.61 3.75
C PRO A 381 0.09 -13.61 3.39
N TYR A 382 -1.13 -13.91 3.80
CA TYR A 382 -2.29 -13.08 3.55
C TYR A 382 -2.45 -12.01 4.64
N TRP A 383 -2.65 -10.77 4.21
CA TRP A 383 -3.05 -9.67 5.07
C TRP A 383 -4.41 -9.14 4.60
N LEU A 384 -5.28 -8.83 5.56
CA LEU A 384 -6.49 -8.08 5.25
C LEU A 384 -6.11 -6.66 4.79
N PRO A 385 -6.90 -6.05 3.90
CA PRO A 385 -6.62 -4.71 3.39
C PRO A 385 -6.39 -3.67 4.50
N ASN A 386 -5.43 -2.78 4.27
CA ASN A 386 -4.97 -1.77 5.24
C ASN A 386 -4.57 -2.35 6.61
N PHE A 387 -4.09 -3.60 6.63
CA PHE A 387 -3.67 -4.31 7.83
C PHE A 387 -4.77 -4.41 8.90
N MET A 388 -6.03 -4.48 8.47
CA MET A 388 -7.17 -4.57 9.36
C MET A 388 -7.13 -5.87 10.18
N ASN A 389 -7.39 -5.80 11.48
CA ASN A 389 -7.54 -7.01 12.29
C ASN A 389 -8.91 -7.67 12.06
N ILE A 390 -8.99 -8.97 12.34
CA ILE A 390 -10.19 -9.77 12.09
C ILE A 390 -11.43 -9.25 12.82
N PHE A 391 -11.29 -8.67 14.01
CA PHE A 391 -12.43 -8.15 14.76
C PHE A 391 -13.00 -6.89 14.10
N THR A 392 -12.15 -5.96 13.70
CA THR A 392 -12.57 -4.76 12.96
C THR A 392 -13.28 -5.15 11.66
N TRP A 393 -12.78 -6.19 10.98
CA TRP A 393 -13.38 -6.69 9.75
C TRP A 393 -14.74 -7.39 9.97
N SER A 394 -14.82 -8.32 10.94
CA SER A 394 -15.97 -9.20 11.10
C SER A 394 -17.09 -8.63 11.99
N LEU A 395 -16.78 -7.71 12.90
CA LEU A 395 -17.76 -7.21 13.86
C LEU A 395 -18.96 -6.52 13.19
N PRO A 396 -18.80 -5.71 12.12
CA PRO A 396 -19.95 -5.17 11.40
C PRO A 396 -20.88 -6.26 10.85
N PHE A 397 -20.31 -7.34 10.28
CA PHE A 397 -21.06 -8.48 9.78
C PHE A 397 -21.83 -9.19 10.89
N ILE A 398 -21.16 -9.48 12.01
CA ILE A 398 -21.78 -10.17 13.16
C ILE A 398 -22.94 -9.32 13.71
N CYS A 399 -22.74 -8.02 13.88
CA CYS A 399 -23.78 -7.10 14.35
C CYS A 399 -24.97 -7.06 13.38
N GLU A 400 -24.74 -7.02 12.06
CA GLU A 400 -25.81 -7.10 11.07
C GLU A 400 -26.61 -8.40 11.22
N LYS A 401 -25.95 -9.56 11.24
CA LYS A 401 -26.65 -10.86 11.28
C LYS A 401 -27.39 -11.11 12.58
N ILE A 402 -26.85 -10.65 13.72
CA ILE A 402 -27.57 -10.70 15.00
C ILE A 402 -28.81 -9.81 14.93
N ASN A 403 -28.71 -8.61 14.35
CA ASN A 403 -29.88 -7.74 14.19
C ASN A 403 -30.93 -8.35 13.25
N ASP A 404 -30.51 -8.94 12.12
CA ASP A 404 -31.41 -9.64 11.20
C ASP A 404 -32.15 -10.78 11.91
N LEU A 405 -31.42 -11.58 12.70
CA LEU A 405 -32.00 -12.67 13.49
C LEU A 405 -33.01 -12.14 14.52
N LEU A 406 -32.67 -11.07 15.24
CA LEU A 406 -33.58 -10.46 16.22
C LEU A 406 -34.84 -9.90 15.56
N LEU A 407 -34.71 -9.26 14.40
CA LEU A 407 -35.86 -8.78 13.62
C LEU A 407 -36.74 -9.93 13.14
N GLN A 408 -36.13 -11.03 12.67
CA GLN A 408 -36.88 -12.22 12.30
C GLN A 408 -37.64 -12.81 13.49
N ILE A 409 -36.99 -12.93 14.66
CA ILE A 409 -37.63 -13.42 15.89
C ILE A 409 -38.79 -12.50 16.31
N LEU A 410 -38.60 -11.18 16.27
CA LEU A 410 -39.65 -10.23 16.61
C LEU A 410 -40.85 -10.27 15.65
N ASN A 411 -40.61 -10.64 14.39
CA ASN A 411 -41.65 -10.80 13.37
C ASN A 411 -42.32 -12.19 13.39
N ILE A 412 -41.94 -13.10 14.29
CA ILE A 412 -42.61 -14.41 14.44
C ILE A 412 -44.04 -14.25 14.97
N CYS A 413 -44.26 -13.28 15.87
CA CYS A 413 -45.61 -12.95 16.31
C CYS A 413 -46.28 -12.08 15.26
N THR A 414 -47.36 -12.56 14.66
CA THR A 414 -48.22 -11.75 13.80
C THR A 414 -48.98 -10.73 14.65
N ASP A 415 -49.41 -9.61 14.04
CA ASP A 415 -50.27 -8.64 14.73
C ASP A 415 -51.54 -9.33 15.29
N GLU A 416 -52.02 -10.39 14.62
CA GLU A 416 -53.17 -11.21 15.02
C GLU A 416 -52.91 -12.08 16.25
N GLU A 417 -51.75 -12.76 16.36
CA GLU A 417 -51.37 -13.54 17.55
C GLU A 417 -51.10 -12.64 18.77
N LEU A 418 -50.59 -11.43 18.52
CA LEU A 418 -50.46 -10.39 19.55
C LEU A 418 -51.83 -9.93 20.04
N ILE A 419 -52.80 -9.70 19.13
CA ILE A 419 -54.17 -9.28 19.46
C ILE A 419 -54.92 -10.37 20.24
N GLU A 420 -54.80 -11.66 19.89
CA GLU A 420 -55.43 -12.77 20.63
C GLU A 420 -54.87 -12.90 22.07
N TYR A 421 -53.57 -12.69 22.27
CA TYR A 421 -52.97 -12.63 23.60
C TYR A 421 -53.40 -11.38 24.38
N ASP A 422 -53.52 -10.25 23.68
CA ASP A 422 -53.93 -8.98 24.26
C ASP A 422 -55.41 -9.04 24.69
N GLU A 423 -56.33 -9.65 23.92
CA GLU A 423 -57.74 -9.84 24.34
C GLU A 423 -57.87 -10.65 25.65
N HIS A 424 -57.02 -11.66 25.85
CA HIS A 424 -57.01 -12.42 27.10
C HIS A 424 -56.42 -11.62 28.29
N PHE A 425 -55.56 -10.61 28.01
CA PHE A 425 -54.92 -9.74 28.99
C PHE A 425 -55.67 -8.42 29.25
N TYR A 426 -56.45 -7.92 28.27
CA TYR A 426 -57.27 -6.69 28.32
C TYR A 426 -58.40 -6.76 29.34
N SER A 427 -58.68 -7.94 29.90
CA SER A 427 -59.62 -8.07 31.00
C SER A 427 -59.14 -7.42 32.31
N LEU A 428 -57.87 -6.94 32.41
CA LEU A 428 -57.29 -6.55 33.71
C LEU A 428 -56.52 -5.21 33.85
N ILE A 429 -56.18 -4.40 32.80
CA ILE A 429 -55.40 -3.12 32.99
C ILE A 429 -55.78 -1.96 32.03
N GLU A 430 -55.67 -0.70 32.51
CA GLU A 430 -55.98 0.59 31.84
C GLU A 430 -55.29 0.88 30.49
N HIS A 431 -56.08 1.35 29.52
CA HIS A 431 -55.81 1.61 28.10
C HIS A 431 -54.62 2.56 27.78
N ASN A 432 -54.19 3.40 28.73
CA ASN A 432 -53.22 4.47 28.47
C ASN A 432 -51.74 4.01 28.62
N GLN A 433 -51.48 2.99 29.45
CA GLN A 433 -50.13 2.44 29.63
C GLN A 433 -49.68 1.54 28.47
N ILE A 434 -50.64 0.95 27.76
CA ILE A 434 -50.41 0.02 26.64
C ILE A 434 -49.97 0.79 25.39
N GLU A 435 -50.63 1.89 25.05
CA GLU A 435 -50.23 2.76 23.92
C GLU A 435 -48.84 3.37 24.13
N GLN A 436 -48.50 3.75 25.37
CA GLN A 436 -47.17 4.23 25.70
C GLN A 436 -46.09 3.14 25.54
N ARG A 437 -46.40 1.88 25.90
CA ARG A 437 -45.53 0.72 25.65
C ARG A 437 -45.39 0.40 24.16
N LYS A 438 -46.47 0.50 23.38
CA LYS A 438 -46.45 0.32 21.92
C LYS A 438 -45.56 1.37 21.24
N GLU A 439 -45.63 2.64 21.63
CA GLU A 439 -44.74 3.67 21.06
C GLU A 439 -43.28 3.51 21.51
N GLN A 440 -43.03 3.08 22.75
CA GLN A 440 -41.67 2.70 23.19
C GLN A 440 -41.10 1.52 22.39
N MET A 441 -41.94 0.55 22.05
CA MET A 441 -41.56 -0.60 21.22
C MET A 441 -41.27 -0.16 19.78
N ARG A 442 -42.15 0.66 19.17
CA ARG A 442 -41.92 1.27 17.84
C ARG A 442 -40.64 2.11 17.80
N SER A 443 -40.37 2.90 18.85
CA SER A 443 -39.13 3.69 18.98
C SER A 443 -37.89 2.80 19.04
N LYS A 444 -37.92 1.70 19.80
CA LYS A 444 -36.85 0.70 19.86
C LYS A 444 -36.64 0.01 18.51
N ILE A 445 -37.71 -0.37 17.81
CA ILE A 445 -37.64 -0.98 16.46
C ILE A 445 -37.03 0.02 15.46
N ARG A 446 -37.44 1.29 15.48
CA ARG A 446 -36.84 2.34 14.62
C ARG A 446 -35.35 2.54 14.92
N ALA A 447 -34.95 2.49 16.19
CA ALA A 447 -33.54 2.60 16.59
C ALA A 447 -32.71 1.39 16.12
N VAL A 448 -33.23 0.17 16.29
CA VAL A 448 -32.61 -1.07 15.78
C VAL A 448 -32.50 -1.02 14.25
N GLY A 449 -33.53 -0.57 13.54
CA GLY A 449 -33.50 -0.40 12.09
C GLY A 449 -32.46 0.60 11.60
N LYS A 450 -32.21 1.69 12.33
CA LYS A 450 -31.12 2.64 12.03
C LYS A 450 -29.75 2.00 12.21
N VAL A 451 -29.55 1.28 13.31
CA VAL A 451 -28.29 0.58 13.62
C VAL A 451 -28.01 -0.53 12.60
N ALA A 452 -29.04 -1.30 12.19
CA ALA A 452 -28.93 -2.32 11.16
C ALA A 452 -28.49 -1.73 9.81
N LYS A 453 -29.04 -0.57 9.41
CA LYS A 453 -28.62 0.13 8.18
C LYS A 453 -27.16 0.58 8.24
N THR A 454 -26.69 1.08 9.39
CA THR A 454 -25.29 1.47 9.56
C THR A 454 -24.35 0.27 9.45
N TYR A 455 -24.66 -0.84 10.13
CA TYR A 455 -23.83 -2.05 10.05
C TYR A 455 -23.84 -2.70 8.67
N LYS A 456 -24.97 -2.70 7.98
CA LYS A 456 -25.06 -3.14 6.58
C LYS A 456 -24.15 -2.33 5.67
N ARG A 457 -24.12 -1.00 5.83
CA ARG A 457 -23.23 -0.13 5.05
C ARG A 457 -21.75 -0.43 5.35
N LEU A 458 -21.40 -0.64 6.62
CA LEU A 458 -20.03 -0.99 7.02
C LEU A 458 -19.61 -2.37 6.49
N ARG A 459 -20.49 -3.36 6.49
CA ARG A 459 -20.22 -4.68 5.88
C ARG A 459 -19.96 -4.57 4.39
N GLU A 460 -20.87 -3.92 3.65
CA GLU A 460 -20.73 -3.74 2.20
C GLU A 460 -19.42 -3.02 1.85
N LEU A 461 -19.02 -2.02 2.65
CA LEU A 461 -17.72 -1.37 2.51
C LEU A 461 -16.56 -2.35 2.73
N ASN A 462 -16.59 -3.13 3.81
CA ASN A 462 -15.56 -4.12 4.12
C ASN A 462 -15.45 -5.24 3.07
N GLU A 463 -16.57 -5.68 2.48
CA GLU A 463 -16.57 -6.69 1.41
C GLU A 463 -15.98 -6.14 0.11
N ASN A 464 -16.36 -4.93 -0.30
CA ASN A 464 -15.83 -4.28 -1.50
C ASN A 464 -14.31 -4.07 -1.40
N VAL A 465 -13.82 -3.67 -0.24
CA VAL A 465 -12.39 -3.49 0.02
C VAL A 465 -11.61 -4.81 -0.07
N VAL A 466 -12.20 -5.93 0.35
CA VAL A 466 -11.57 -7.26 0.23
C VAL A 466 -11.57 -7.76 -1.22
N THR A 467 -12.62 -7.47 -2.00
CA THR A 467 -12.69 -7.89 -3.41
C THR A 467 -11.72 -7.16 -4.34
N LEU A 468 -11.27 -5.97 -3.96
CA LEU A 468 -10.40 -5.10 -4.78
C LEU A 468 -8.95 -5.07 -4.27
N HIS A 469 -8.48 -6.17 -3.68
CA HIS A 469 -7.13 -6.37 -3.13
C HIS A 469 -6.04 -5.48 -3.76
N GLY A 470 -5.53 -4.47 -3.03
CA GLY A 470 -4.45 -3.59 -3.51
C GLY A 470 -4.81 -2.53 -4.57
N LEU A 471 -6.05 -2.55 -5.10
CA LEU A 471 -6.58 -1.62 -6.12
C LEU A 471 -7.37 -0.43 -5.52
N ILE A 472 -7.44 -0.28 -4.19
CA ILE A 472 -8.09 0.89 -3.56
C ILE A 472 -7.08 1.61 -2.64
N PRO A 473 -6.92 2.95 -2.75
CA PRO A 473 -6.13 3.73 -1.82
C PRO A 473 -6.68 3.74 -0.39
N SER A 474 -5.80 3.90 0.59
CA SER A 474 -6.12 3.82 2.02
C SER A 474 -7.08 4.93 2.50
N ASN A 475 -7.14 6.07 1.79
CA ASN A 475 -7.92 7.25 2.18
C ASN A 475 -9.36 7.31 1.62
N ILE A 476 -9.78 6.30 0.85
CA ILE A 476 -11.15 6.15 0.29
C ILE A 476 -12.12 5.52 1.32
N ILE A 477 -11.70 5.34 2.57
CA ILE A 477 -12.54 4.72 3.61
C ILE A 477 -13.43 5.74 4.34
N THR A 478 -13.12 7.04 4.26
CA THR A 478 -13.90 8.09 4.94
C THR A 478 -14.76 8.90 3.97
N GLY A 479 -15.85 8.28 3.55
CA GLY A 479 -17.06 8.99 3.12
C GLY A 479 -17.33 8.91 1.63
N LEU A 480 -17.87 7.79 1.13
CA LEU A 480 -18.10 7.66 -0.31
C LEU A 480 -19.48 7.14 -0.72
N ASP A 481 -19.85 7.69 -1.87
CA ASP A 481 -21.11 7.71 -2.59
C ASP A 481 -21.39 6.42 -3.36
N LYS A 482 -22.55 6.38 -4.01
CA LYS A 482 -23.09 5.27 -4.80
C LYS A 482 -22.16 4.80 -5.94
N GLU A 483 -21.30 5.68 -6.45
CA GLU A 483 -20.39 5.44 -7.59
C GLU A 483 -19.31 4.37 -7.33
N ILE A 484 -18.76 4.29 -6.10
CA ILE A 484 -17.73 3.28 -5.75
C ILE A 484 -18.31 1.86 -5.72
N LYS A 485 -19.60 1.71 -5.42
CA LYS A 485 -20.24 0.38 -5.48
C LYS A 485 -20.29 -0.13 -6.90
N ASP A 486 -20.63 0.75 -7.85
CA ASP A 486 -20.70 0.39 -9.26
C ASP A 486 -19.29 0.06 -9.79
N GLU A 487 -18.26 0.82 -9.40
CA GLU A 487 -16.86 0.52 -9.75
C GLU A 487 -16.35 -0.79 -9.14
N ALA A 488 -16.64 -1.06 -7.86
CA ALA A 488 -16.22 -2.29 -7.19
C ALA A 488 -16.93 -3.53 -7.73
N GLU A 489 -18.21 -3.40 -8.09
CA GLU A 489 -18.98 -4.49 -8.70
C GLU A 489 -18.54 -4.75 -10.15
N VAL A 490 -18.18 -3.71 -10.90
CA VAL A 490 -17.55 -3.82 -12.24
C VAL A 490 -16.16 -4.46 -12.15
N ALA A 491 -15.31 -4.02 -11.23
CA ALA A 491 -13.99 -4.60 -11.04
C ALA A 491 -14.07 -6.07 -10.57
N ALA A 492 -14.98 -6.38 -9.65
CA ALA A 492 -15.22 -7.76 -9.22
C ALA A 492 -15.82 -8.63 -10.33
N SER A 493 -16.59 -8.08 -11.28
CA SER A 493 -17.10 -8.82 -12.43
C SER A 493 -15.99 -9.08 -13.46
N ILE A 494 -15.15 -8.08 -13.75
CA ILE A 494 -13.96 -8.21 -14.60
C ILE A 494 -12.99 -9.28 -14.07
N LEU A 495 -12.74 -9.30 -12.75
CA LEU A 495 -11.88 -10.30 -12.11
C LEU A 495 -12.50 -11.71 -12.10
N ARG A 496 -13.83 -11.84 -12.22
CA ARG A 496 -14.55 -13.12 -12.28
C ARG A 496 -14.74 -13.63 -13.71
N GLU A 497 -14.72 -12.75 -14.71
CA GLU A 497 -14.76 -13.14 -16.10
C GLU A 497 -13.52 -13.96 -16.47
N LYS A 498 -13.73 -15.10 -17.13
CA LYS A 498 -12.62 -15.81 -17.78
C LYS A 498 -12.19 -14.97 -18.98
N ALA A 499 -11.14 -14.18 -18.82
CA ALA A 499 -10.50 -13.49 -19.95
C ALA A 499 -10.11 -14.51 -21.05
N ALA A 500 -10.18 -14.10 -22.31
CA ALA A 500 -9.84 -14.98 -23.42
C ALA A 500 -8.32 -15.26 -23.49
N SER A 501 -7.50 -14.34 -22.97
CA SER A 501 -6.05 -14.46 -22.83
C SER A 501 -5.51 -13.71 -21.59
N THR A 502 -4.26 -13.99 -21.20
CA THR A 502 -3.56 -13.29 -20.10
C THR A 502 -3.31 -11.81 -20.41
N GLU A 503 -3.04 -11.47 -21.68
CA GLU A 503 -2.82 -10.09 -22.13
C GLU A 503 -4.09 -9.22 -22.02
N GLU A 504 -5.25 -9.80 -22.35
CA GLU A 504 -6.54 -9.13 -22.18
C GLU A 504 -6.85 -8.89 -20.70
N HIS A 505 -6.56 -9.88 -19.84
CA HIS A 505 -6.70 -9.75 -18.40
C HIS A 505 -5.81 -8.64 -17.83
N PHE A 506 -4.52 -8.65 -18.16
CA PHE A 506 -3.56 -7.63 -17.75
C PHE A 506 -4.03 -6.22 -18.13
N SER A 507 -4.49 -6.04 -19.37
CA SER A 507 -4.96 -4.75 -19.87
C SER A 507 -6.20 -4.26 -19.13
N LYS A 508 -7.16 -5.14 -18.84
CA LYS A 508 -8.37 -4.80 -18.06
C LYS A 508 -8.01 -4.39 -16.62
N VAL A 509 -7.12 -5.12 -15.96
CA VAL A 509 -6.67 -4.81 -14.60
C VAL A 509 -5.92 -3.48 -14.58
N LYS A 510 -5.04 -3.22 -15.56
CA LYS A 510 -4.32 -1.95 -15.67
C LYS A 510 -5.26 -0.74 -15.81
N ILE A 511 -6.37 -0.89 -16.53
CA ILE A 511 -7.40 0.17 -16.64
C ILE A 511 -8.09 0.39 -15.28
N LEU A 512 -8.45 -0.67 -14.57
CA LEU A 512 -9.06 -0.56 -13.24
C LEU A 512 -8.15 0.12 -12.22
N ASP A 513 -6.84 -0.13 -12.33
CA ASP A 513 -5.83 0.42 -11.42
C ASP A 513 -5.33 1.81 -11.81
N GLN A 514 -5.76 2.36 -12.96
CA GLN A 514 -5.24 3.62 -13.51
C GLN A 514 -5.38 4.81 -12.54
N VAL A 515 -6.40 4.80 -11.68
CA VAL A 515 -6.59 5.84 -10.65
C VAL A 515 -5.46 5.82 -9.63
N ASN A 516 -4.92 4.65 -9.28
CA ASN A 516 -3.83 4.48 -8.32
C ASN A 516 -2.46 4.75 -8.94
N GLU A 517 -2.38 4.77 -10.27
CA GLU A 517 -1.17 5.15 -11.01
C GLU A 517 -0.99 6.68 -11.08
N ARG A 518 -2.00 7.47 -10.65
CA ARG A 518 -1.96 8.94 -10.60
C ARG A 518 -1.30 9.47 -9.34
N MET A 519 -0.69 10.64 -9.46
CA MET A 519 -0.29 11.43 -8.29
C MET A 519 -1.54 11.79 -7.46
N PRO A 520 -1.56 11.46 -6.15
CA PRO A 520 -2.70 11.80 -5.30
C PRO A 520 -2.91 13.32 -5.20
N PRO A 521 -4.15 13.80 -4.98
CA PRO A 521 -4.42 15.22 -4.79
C PRO A 521 -3.74 15.76 -3.53
N SER A 522 -3.25 17.00 -3.58
CA SER A 522 -2.71 17.69 -2.39
C SER A 522 -3.81 17.93 -1.36
N ARG A 523 -3.49 17.80 -0.06
CA ARG A 523 -4.44 18.03 1.04
C ARG A 523 -5.06 19.44 1.06
N THR A 524 -4.48 20.41 0.35
CA THR A 524 -4.99 21.79 0.28
C THR A 524 -6.21 22.00 -0.61
N THR A 525 -6.61 21.03 -1.43
CA THR A 525 -7.72 21.18 -2.40
C THR A 525 -9.03 20.51 -2.02
N ILE A 526 -9.16 19.95 -0.81
CA ILE A 526 -10.47 19.47 -0.34
C ILE A 526 -11.30 20.70 0.05
N PRO A 527 -12.41 21.02 -0.66
CA PRO A 527 -13.32 22.06 -0.21
C PRO A 527 -13.85 21.63 1.15
N SER A 528 -13.75 22.49 2.15
CA SER A 528 -14.41 22.30 3.44
C SER A 528 -15.92 22.33 3.22
N SER A 529 -16.52 21.21 2.80
CA SER A 529 -17.95 21.00 2.91
C SER A 529 -18.26 20.83 4.39
N GLY A 530 -18.67 21.93 5.01
CA GLY A 530 -19.03 21.98 6.41
C GLY A 530 -20.11 20.97 6.75
N SER A 531 -19.75 19.99 7.58
CA SER A 531 -20.65 19.45 8.59
C SER A 531 -19.82 18.91 9.74
N SER A 532 -19.63 19.76 10.75
CA SER A 532 -19.12 19.34 12.05
C SER A 532 -20.14 18.35 12.66
N VAL A 533 -19.91 17.06 12.51
CA VAL A 533 -20.46 16.10 13.46
C VAL A 533 -19.45 16.02 14.59
N THR A 534 -19.74 16.76 15.64
CA THR A 534 -19.01 16.73 16.90
C THR A 534 -18.84 15.28 17.36
N ALA A 535 -17.59 14.87 17.54
CA ALA A 535 -17.23 13.66 18.27
C ALA A 535 -17.57 13.86 19.76
N GLN A 536 -18.85 13.76 20.10
CA GLN A 536 -19.34 13.56 21.45
C GLN A 536 -20.28 12.36 21.43
N GLY A 537 -19.84 11.24 22.03
CA GLY A 537 -20.76 10.17 22.40
C GLY A 537 -20.35 8.73 22.14
N ILE A 538 -19.09 8.33 22.33
CA ILE A 538 -18.78 6.93 22.69
C ILE A 538 -17.70 6.94 23.79
N VAL A 539 -18.10 7.27 25.02
CA VAL A 539 -17.33 6.88 26.20
C VAL A 539 -17.65 5.41 26.46
N ILE A 540 -16.65 4.55 26.23
CA ILE A 540 -16.69 3.15 26.66
C ILE A 540 -16.82 3.15 28.19
N MET A 541 -18.02 2.86 28.69
CA MET A 541 -18.23 2.55 30.10
C MET A 541 -17.46 1.28 30.44
N ARG A 542 -16.27 1.44 31.04
CA ARG A 542 -15.66 0.39 31.87
C ARG A 542 -16.61 0.08 33.03
N ARG A 543 -17.19 -1.12 33.04
CA ARG A 543 -17.98 -1.63 34.18
C ARG A 543 -17.11 -1.71 35.43
N LYS A 544 -17.60 -1.10 36.50
CA LYS A 544 -17.14 -1.19 37.89
C LYS A 544 -17.27 -2.64 38.39
N ASN A 545 -16.22 -3.11 39.06
CA ASN A 545 -16.29 -4.26 39.95
C ASN A 545 -17.07 -3.89 41.23
N TYR A 546 -18.00 -4.77 41.60
CA TYR A 546 -18.67 -4.78 42.90
C TYR A 546 -17.72 -5.36 43.96
N ALA A 547 -17.50 -4.64 45.06
CA ALA A 547 -17.20 -5.22 46.37
C ALA A 547 -17.47 -4.20 47.50
N GLY A 548 -18.29 -4.59 48.48
CA GLY A 548 -18.14 -4.19 49.89
C GLY A 548 -18.68 -2.84 50.36
N VAL A 549 -19.85 -2.87 50.99
CA VAL A 549 -20.28 -1.98 52.11
C VAL A 549 -19.50 -2.47 53.37
N PRO A 550 -19.06 -1.65 54.38
CA PRO A 550 -19.95 -0.78 55.16
C PRO A 550 -19.42 0.54 55.80
N SER A 551 -20.41 1.42 56.04
CA SER A 551 -20.71 2.26 57.22
C SER A 551 -19.81 3.43 57.70
N SER A 552 -20.53 4.56 57.92
CA SER A 552 -20.34 5.63 58.94
C SER A 552 -19.42 6.82 58.56
N VAL A 553 -19.62 8.10 58.91
CA VAL A 553 -20.63 8.90 59.65
C VAL A 553 -20.17 10.39 59.58
N LEU A 554 -21.09 11.37 59.46
CA LEU A 554 -20.98 12.84 59.77
C LEU A 554 -20.00 13.69 58.89
N ARG A 555 -20.18 14.99 58.58
CA ARG A 555 -21.09 16.10 58.93
C ARG A 555 -20.81 17.31 57.97
N ARG A 556 -21.84 18.12 57.67
CA ARG A 556 -21.95 19.62 57.64
C ARG A 556 -20.75 20.47 57.14
N SER A 557 -20.85 21.63 56.47
CA SER A 557 -21.92 22.56 56.05
C SER A 557 -21.26 23.77 55.35
N SER A 558 -22.09 24.57 54.66
CA SER A 558 -22.02 26.03 54.42
C SER A 558 -21.05 26.67 53.39
N THR A 559 -21.70 27.33 52.43
CA THR A 559 -21.32 28.31 51.39
C THR A 559 -20.91 29.70 51.96
N PRO A 560 -20.79 30.81 51.17
CA PRO A 560 -19.99 31.11 49.96
C PRO A 560 -19.33 32.53 50.01
N ALA A 561 -18.91 33.06 48.84
CA ALA A 561 -18.72 34.48 48.44
C ALA A 561 -17.24 34.98 48.45
N VAL A 562 -16.73 35.88 47.58
CA VAL A 562 -17.19 36.66 46.39
C VAL A 562 -15.93 37.46 45.90
N ASP A 563 -16.00 38.00 44.67
CA ASP A 563 -15.26 39.15 44.09
C ASP A 563 -13.90 39.02 43.35
N LEU A 564 -14.02 39.25 42.03
CA LEU A 564 -13.12 39.94 41.10
C LEU A 564 -12.95 41.43 41.52
N PRO A 565 -11.88 42.16 41.14
CA PRO A 565 -11.91 42.84 39.82
C PRO A 565 -10.57 43.33 39.17
N ILE A 566 -10.70 43.68 37.86
CA ILE A 566 -10.10 44.81 37.08
C ILE A 566 -8.66 44.74 36.50
N LEU A 567 -8.65 44.69 35.15
CA LEU A 567 -7.88 45.45 34.12
C LEU A 567 -6.82 46.48 34.56
N VAL A 568 -5.63 46.44 33.92
CA VAL A 568 -4.98 47.61 33.28
C VAL A 568 -4.11 47.17 32.08
N ASN A 569 -4.23 47.93 31.01
CA ASN A 569 -3.55 47.93 29.71
C ASN A 569 -2.23 48.73 29.80
N GLU A 570 -1.13 48.40 29.09
CA GLU A 570 -0.30 49.36 28.33
C GLU A 570 0.96 48.77 27.65
N LYS A 571 1.02 48.98 26.32
CA LYS A 571 2.11 49.48 25.45
C LYS A 571 3.53 48.84 25.42
N SER A 572 3.82 48.27 24.24
CA SER A 572 4.83 48.67 23.24
C SER A 572 6.19 49.26 23.67
N THR A 573 7.31 48.64 23.24
CA THR A 573 8.49 49.24 22.55
C THR A 573 9.49 48.12 22.24
N THR A 574 9.72 47.76 20.97
CA THR A 574 10.84 48.12 20.09
C THR A 574 12.28 47.94 20.61
N THR A 575 13.02 47.16 19.81
CA THR A 575 14.43 47.28 19.37
C THR A 575 15.61 46.80 20.23
N ASN A 576 16.35 45.88 19.59
CA ASN A 576 17.80 45.71 19.50
C ASN A 576 18.60 45.28 20.74
N LYS A 577 19.07 44.03 20.70
CA LYS A 577 20.49 43.72 20.50
C LYS A 577 20.66 42.37 19.83
#